data_AF-A0A7S2P9I4-F1
#
_entry.id   AF-A0A7S2P9I4-F1
#
_cell.length_a   1.000
_cell.length_b   1.000
_cell.length_c   1.000
_cell.angle_alpha   90.00
_cell.angle_beta   90.00
_cell.angle_gamma   90.00
#
_symmetry.space_group_name_H-M   'P 1'
#
loop_
_entity.id
_entity.type
_entity.pdbx_description
1 polymer ?
#
loop_
_entity_poly.entity_id
_entity_poly.type
_entity_poly.pdbx_seq_one_letter_code
_entity_poly.pdbx_strand_id
1 'polypeptide(L)'
;IMAEAALEEDGSDEVMEEAPVGSAQKQTRNRKMHWKTEYLVYCFFVRCNISMTRIAALFGIRRTLVHDIVYGWANMLCDTLAKFFPVPTRSQMLRAYPKSVIKKFGHAHIFMLLDATEIFAEVASMKSVNAILYSAYKHHSTLKWLVGCDPIGTVWDDSISDGYPGAVSDPIQTTVTKILEQIPFGCAVEVDKGFLIENDCALLGIHCIRPMKMLQGQTQQSKEDVALTQKVGKTRIPIEQINGQMKNSASFFDKRISLQQIGLADLICRCSYLLQNFKLGFIQQHSGKKKGRPCKAHIRWYDGEDDGLIDIRPFVEMWGTTSEIRRWNEIREMPGNEDLTREQISEMVLAEDWPTRLRKEHIERLS
;
A
#
# COMPACT_ATOMS: atom_id res chain seq x y z
N ILE A 1 -4.06 -32.91 -70.30
CA ILE A 1 -5.04 -31.82 -70.43
C ILE A 1 -4.39 -30.60 -69.80
N MET A 2 -4.13 -29.60 -70.66
CA MET A 2 -3.55 -28.27 -70.39
C MET A 2 -4.16 -27.64 -69.13
N ALA A 3 -3.53 -26.77 -68.34
CA ALA A 3 -2.56 -25.71 -68.59
C ALA A 3 -1.94 -25.34 -67.21
N GLU A 4 -0.61 -25.17 -67.05
CA GLU A 4 0.18 -23.91 -67.16
C GLU A 4 -0.22 -22.83 -66.12
N ALA A 5 0.67 -22.07 -65.48
CA ALA A 5 2.11 -21.90 -65.59
C ALA A 5 2.65 -21.24 -64.30
N ALA A 6 3.96 -21.37 -64.08
CA ALA A 6 4.75 -20.68 -63.07
C ALA A 6 5.47 -19.46 -63.68
N LEU A 7 5.67 -18.41 -62.86
CA LEU A 7 6.84 -17.51 -62.67
C LEU A 7 7.51 -16.92 -63.95
N GLU A 8 7.99 -15.67 -64.05
CA GLU A 8 8.34 -14.58 -63.14
C GLU A 8 8.75 -13.33 -63.99
N GLU A 9 9.07 -12.20 -63.33
CA GLU A 9 9.76 -10.96 -63.80
C GLU A 9 8.95 -9.94 -64.61
N ASP A 10 9.14 -8.62 -64.53
CA ASP A 10 9.74 -7.63 -63.60
C ASP A 10 9.35 -6.26 -64.24
N GLY A 11 9.23 -5.17 -63.47
CA GLY A 11 9.14 -3.82 -64.07
C GLY A 11 8.18 -2.79 -63.45
N SER A 12 8.76 -1.97 -62.56
CA SER A 12 8.61 -0.51 -62.41
C SER A 12 7.24 0.19 -62.32
N ASP A 13 7.07 0.84 -61.15
CA ASP A 13 6.52 2.18 -60.87
C ASP A 13 5.12 2.59 -61.35
N GLU A 14 4.19 2.64 -60.40
CA GLU A 14 3.20 3.73 -60.33
C GLU A 14 2.73 3.97 -58.88
N VAL A 15 2.83 5.23 -58.45
CA VAL A 15 2.42 5.75 -57.15
C VAL A 15 0.89 5.68 -57.02
N MET A 16 0.37 4.90 -56.07
CA MET A 16 -1.03 4.98 -55.65
C MET A 16 -1.13 5.56 -54.24
N GLU A 17 -1.75 6.73 -54.15
CA GLU A 17 -2.14 7.42 -52.91
C GLU A 17 -2.85 6.47 -51.93
N GLU A 18 -2.31 6.35 -50.72
CA GLU A 18 -3.03 5.73 -49.60
C GLU A 18 -4.24 6.58 -49.23
N ALA A 19 -5.44 6.03 -49.43
CA ALA A 19 -6.68 6.60 -48.91
C ALA A 19 -6.64 6.60 -47.36
N PRO A 20 -7.04 7.69 -46.69
CA PRO A 20 -6.94 7.77 -45.24
C PRO A 20 -7.94 6.81 -44.59
N VAL A 21 -7.42 5.88 -43.80
CA VAL A 21 -8.19 5.01 -42.91
C VAL A 21 -8.99 5.89 -41.95
N GLY A 22 -10.30 5.99 -42.21
CA GLY A 22 -11.23 6.76 -41.40
C GLY A 22 -11.18 6.33 -39.95
N SER A 23 -10.75 7.25 -39.07
CA SER A 23 -10.82 7.07 -37.62
C SER A 23 -12.28 6.96 -37.21
N ALA A 24 -12.73 5.74 -36.90
CA ALA A 24 -14.00 5.52 -36.23
C ALA A 24 -13.92 6.14 -34.83
N GLN A 25 -14.36 7.39 -34.70
CA GLN A 25 -14.59 8.02 -33.41
C GLN A 25 -15.63 7.18 -32.66
N LYS A 26 -15.19 6.45 -31.64
CA LYS A 26 -16.09 5.82 -30.66
C LYS A 26 -16.97 6.93 -30.09
N GLN A 27 -18.21 6.99 -30.54
CA GLN A 27 -19.20 7.95 -30.07
C GLN A 27 -19.45 7.68 -28.59
N THR A 28 -18.76 8.41 -27.72
CA THR A 28 -18.99 8.35 -26.28
C THR A 28 -20.40 8.84 -26.01
N ARG A 29 -21.25 7.96 -25.48
CA ARG A 29 -22.63 8.26 -25.11
C ARG A 29 -22.65 9.54 -24.24
N ASN A 30 -23.34 10.58 -24.67
CA ASN A 30 -23.42 11.85 -23.91
C ASN A 30 -23.84 11.55 -22.46
N ARG A 31 -22.97 11.90 -21.50
CA ARG A 31 -23.26 11.70 -20.08
C ARG A 31 -24.51 12.49 -19.72
N LYS A 32 -25.50 11.82 -19.12
CA LYS A 32 -26.75 12.46 -18.66
C LYS A 32 -26.52 13.48 -17.55
N MET A 33 -25.39 13.43 -16.88
CA MET A 33 -25.09 14.22 -15.69
C MET A 33 -23.67 14.77 -15.78
N HIS A 34 -23.47 15.99 -15.25
CA HIS A 34 -22.14 16.57 -15.15
C HIS A 34 -21.30 15.78 -14.12
N TRP A 35 -20.02 15.55 -14.41
CA TRP A 35 -19.14 14.70 -13.58
C TRP A 35 -19.08 15.14 -12.11
N LYS A 36 -19.15 16.46 -11.82
CA LYS A 36 -19.19 16.97 -10.44
C LYS A 36 -20.41 16.45 -9.66
N THR A 37 -21.56 16.35 -10.32
CA THR A 37 -22.79 15.83 -9.71
C THR A 37 -22.71 14.31 -9.56
N GLU A 38 -22.14 13.61 -10.53
CA GLU A 38 -21.86 12.16 -10.39
C GLU A 38 -20.90 11.88 -9.22
N TYR A 39 -19.86 12.69 -9.06
CA TYR A 39 -18.95 12.59 -7.92
C TYR A 39 -19.65 12.89 -6.59
N LEU A 40 -20.55 13.88 -6.57
CA LEU A 40 -21.37 14.17 -5.40
C LEU A 40 -22.27 12.97 -5.04
N VAL A 41 -22.90 12.32 -6.02
CA VAL A 41 -23.66 11.07 -5.84
C VAL A 41 -22.79 9.99 -5.19
N TYR A 42 -21.57 9.80 -5.68
CA TYR A 42 -20.60 8.87 -5.09
C TYR A 42 -20.26 9.23 -3.63
N CYS A 43 -19.98 10.51 -3.34
CA CYS A 43 -19.70 10.97 -1.98
C CYS A 43 -20.89 10.74 -1.03
N PHE A 44 -22.13 10.98 -1.47
CA PHE A 44 -23.33 10.70 -0.66
C PHE A 44 -23.44 9.20 -0.31
N PHE A 45 -23.10 8.33 -1.26
CA PHE A 45 -23.10 6.89 -1.02
C PHE A 45 -22.02 6.48 0.00
N VAL A 46 -20.76 6.88 -0.24
CA VAL A 46 -19.61 6.42 0.55
C VAL A 46 -19.52 7.10 1.93
N ARG A 47 -19.79 8.42 1.99
CA ARG A 47 -19.55 9.23 3.19
C ARG A 47 -20.78 9.50 4.05
N CYS A 48 -21.98 9.36 3.50
CA CYS A 48 -23.21 9.68 4.25
C CYS A 48 -24.04 8.43 4.59
N ASN A 49 -23.62 7.24 4.15
CA ASN A 49 -24.30 5.98 4.43
C ASN A 49 -25.79 5.97 4.02
N ILE A 50 -26.07 6.58 2.86
CA ILE A 50 -27.40 6.70 2.28
C ILE A 50 -27.57 5.59 1.24
N SER A 51 -28.72 4.89 1.29
CA SER A 51 -29.00 3.82 0.32
C SER A 51 -29.12 4.36 -1.11
N MET A 52 -28.75 3.55 -2.10
CA MET A 52 -28.85 3.94 -3.52
C MET A 52 -30.27 4.38 -3.92
N THR A 53 -31.31 3.80 -3.32
CA THR A 53 -32.71 4.22 -3.55
C THR A 53 -33.00 5.63 -3.06
N ARG A 54 -32.48 6.01 -1.89
CA ARG A 54 -32.67 7.36 -1.34
C ARG A 54 -31.86 8.40 -2.12
N ILE A 55 -30.64 8.04 -2.53
CA ILE A 55 -29.83 8.88 -3.43
C ILE A 55 -30.55 9.08 -4.77
N ALA A 56 -31.12 8.02 -5.34
CA ALA A 56 -31.89 8.09 -6.57
C ALA A 56 -33.05 9.10 -6.47
N ALA A 57 -33.81 9.06 -5.37
CA ALA A 57 -34.86 10.03 -5.11
C ALA A 57 -34.32 11.47 -4.93
N LEU A 58 -33.22 11.64 -4.18
CA LEU A 58 -32.62 12.96 -3.90
C LEU A 58 -32.13 13.66 -5.18
N PHE A 59 -31.55 12.89 -6.11
CA PHE A 59 -31.00 13.43 -7.36
C PHE A 59 -31.96 13.33 -8.55
N GLY A 60 -33.19 12.82 -8.35
CA GLY A 60 -34.17 12.66 -9.42
C GLY A 60 -33.73 11.69 -10.53
N ILE A 61 -32.94 10.66 -10.18
CA ILE A 61 -32.39 9.69 -11.13
C ILE A 61 -32.83 8.27 -10.82
N ARG A 62 -32.61 7.34 -11.75
CA ARG A 62 -32.91 5.91 -11.55
C ARG A 62 -31.89 5.28 -10.59
N ARG A 63 -32.33 4.34 -9.75
CA ARG A 63 -31.44 3.55 -8.86
C ARG A 63 -30.31 2.86 -9.62
N THR A 64 -30.59 2.37 -10.82
CA THR A 64 -29.57 1.74 -11.68
C THR A 64 -28.48 2.74 -12.10
N LEU A 65 -28.84 3.99 -12.36
CA LEU A 65 -27.84 5.02 -12.67
C LEU A 65 -26.98 5.37 -11.44
N VAL A 66 -27.55 5.38 -10.23
CA VAL A 66 -26.76 5.54 -9.00
C VAL A 66 -25.74 4.41 -8.86
N HIS A 67 -26.15 3.16 -9.10
CA HIS A 67 -25.26 2.01 -9.10
C HIS A 67 -24.11 2.20 -10.09
N ASP A 68 -24.41 2.52 -11.35
CA ASP A 68 -23.40 2.70 -12.40
C ASP A 68 -22.43 3.85 -12.08
N ILE A 69 -22.94 4.95 -11.53
CA ILE A 69 -22.12 6.08 -11.07
C ILE A 69 -21.19 5.63 -9.94
N VAL A 70 -21.72 4.97 -8.91
CA VAL A 70 -20.93 4.56 -7.74
C VAL A 70 -19.80 3.60 -8.13
N TYR A 71 -20.09 2.58 -8.92
CA TYR A 71 -19.07 1.65 -9.40
C TYR A 71 -18.08 2.31 -10.36
N GLY A 72 -18.56 3.17 -11.27
CA GLY A 72 -17.69 3.91 -12.19
C GLY A 72 -16.68 4.80 -11.44
N TRP A 73 -17.15 5.55 -10.44
CA TRP A 73 -16.27 6.39 -9.62
C TRP A 73 -15.34 5.59 -8.72
N ALA A 74 -15.80 4.49 -8.11
CA ALA A 74 -14.95 3.64 -7.30
C ALA A 74 -13.79 3.06 -8.11
N ASN A 75 -14.07 2.53 -9.31
CA ASN A 75 -13.02 2.02 -10.21
C ASN A 75 -12.06 3.13 -10.68
N MET A 76 -12.61 4.26 -11.13
CA MET A 76 -11.79 5.39 -11.59
C MET A 76 -10.87 5.90 -10.48
N LEU A 77 -11.39 6.04 -9.26
CA LEU A 77 -10.60 6.50 -8.10
C LEU A 77 -9.53 5.48 -7.71
N CYS A 78 -9.83 4.17 -7.71
CA CYS A 78 -8.82 3.14 -7.46
C CYS A 78 -7.66 3.26 -8.46
N ASP A 79 -7.94 3.26 -9.77
CA ASP A 79 -6.89 3.35 -10.80
C ASP A 79 -6.12 4.67 -10.74
N THR A 80 -6.82 5.78 -10.47
CA THR A 80 -6.19 7.09 -10.39
C THR A 80 -5.30 7.18 -9.14
N LEU A 81 -5.80 6.84 -7.96
CA LEU A 81 -5.07 6.95 -6.70
C LEU A 81 -3.87 5.99 -6.65
N ALA A 82 -3.98 4.81 -7.27
CA ALA A 82 -2.87 3.88 -7.40
C ALA A 82 -1.66 4.52 -8.10
N LYS A 83 -1.91 5.27 -9.19
CA LYS A 83 -0.87 6.01 -9.93
C LYS A 83 -0.27 7.16 -9.13
N PHE A 84 -1.05 7.79 -8.24
CA PHE A 84 -0.54 8.86 -7.37
C PHE A 84 0.38 8.34 -6.26
N PHE A 85 0.19 7.09 -5.82
CA PHE A 85 0.85 6.52 -4.64
C PHE A 85 1.46 5.15 -4.95
N PRO A 86 2.50 5.11 -5.81
CA PRO A 86 3.26 3.88 -6.06
C PRO A 86 4.08 3.49 -4.83
N VAL A 87 4.59 2.25 -4.83
CA VAL A 87 5.51 1.75 -3.79
C VAL A 87 6.66 2.76 -3.61
N PRO A 88 6.88 3.28 -2.40
CA PRO A 88 7.95 4.24 -2.16
C PRO A 88 9.32 3.56 -2.27
N THR A 89 10.26 4.25 -2.90
CA THR A 89 11.66 3.81 -2.93
C THR A 89 12.28 3.87 -1.53
N ARG A 90 13.34 3.11 -1.29
CA ARG A 90 14.08 3.20 -0.03
C ARG A 90 14.69 4.59 0.19
N SER A 91 15.16 5.27 -0.87
CA SER A 91 15.60 6.67 -0.78
C SER A 91 14.48 7.60 -0.29
N GLN A 92 13.29 7.51 -0.89
CA GLN A 92 12.11 8.28 -0.44
C GLN A 92 11.76 7.98 1.01
N MET A 93 11.88 6.72 1.45
CA MET A 93 11.69 6.30 2.85
C MET A 93 12.68 6.99 3.80
N LEU A 94 13.97 6.95 3.46
CA LEU A 94 15.07 7.42 4.29
C LEU A 94 15.19 8.95 4.34
N ARG A 95 14.75 9.67 3.30
CA ARG A 95 14.72 11.15 3.27
C ARG A 95 13.88 11.76 4.40
N ALA A 96 12.83 11.05 4.81
CA ALA A 96 11.84 11.59 5.75
C ALA A 96 11.46 10.53 6.79
N TYR A 97 12.42 10.18 7.63
CA TYR A 97 12.25 9.14 8.65
C TYR A 97 11.91 9.75 10.03
N PRO A 98 11.03 9.14 10.86
CA PRO A 98 10.68 9.74 12.14
C PRO A 98 11.83 9.73 13.15
N LYS A 99 12.17 10.90 13.70
CA LYS A 99 13.16 11.04 14.78
C LYS A 99 12.82 10.19 16.01
N SER A 100 11.51 10.02 16.28
CA SER A 100 11.01 9.22 17.39
C SER A 100 11.30 7.72 17.22
N VAL A 101 11.38 7.21 15.98
CA VAL A 101 11.73 5.83 15.68
C VAL A 101 13.24 5.64 15.83
N ILE A 102 14.05 6.55 15.28
CA ILE A 102 15.51 6.55 15.46
C ILE A 102 15.88 6.55 16.94
N LYS A 103 15.26 7.42 17.75
CA LYS A 103 15.52 7.47 19.20
C LYS A 103 15.19 6.17 19.94
N LYS A 104 14.22 5.38 19.43
CA LYS A 104 13.77 4.13 20.07
C LYS A 104 14.58 2.92 19.63
N PHE A 105 14.86 2.82 18.34
CA PHE A 105 15.46 1.64 17.72
C PHE A 105 16.95 1.81 17.43
N GLY A 106 17.43 3.05 17.24
CA GLY A 106 18.82 3.33 16.87
C GLY A 106 19.11 3.10 15.40
N HIS A 107 18.11 2.76 14.59
CA HIS A 107 18.24 2.46 13.17
C HIS A 107 16.95 2.83 12.41
N ALA A 108 17.01 2.84 11.09
CA ALA A 108 15.97 3.22 10.14
C ALA A 108 15.54 2.05 9.24
N HIS A 109 15.37 0.85 9.82
CA HIS A 109 15.08 -0.36 9.04
C HIS A 109 13.58 -0.63 8.87
N ILE A 110 12.70 0.03 9.63
CA ILE A 110 11.27 -0.23 9.59
C ILE A 110 10.70 0.36 8.29
N PHE A 111 10.33 -0.52 7.37
CA PHE A 111 9.78 -0.13 6.08
C PHE A 111 8.25 -0.15 6.09
N MET A 112 7.66 -1.14 6.76
CA MET A 112 6.21 -1.35 6.77
C MET A 112 5.72 -1.67 8.19
N LEU A 113 4.68 -0.97 8.60
CA LEU A 113 3.81 -1.30 9.73
C LEU A 113 2.59 -2.01 9.16
N LEU A 114 2.43 -3.31 9.41
CA LEU A 114 1.39 -4.14 8.82
C LEU A 114 0.34 -4.52 9.87
N ASP A 115 -0.93 -4.36 9.51
CA ASP A 115 -2.07 -4.74 10.34
C ASP A 115 -3.24 -5.25 9.49
N ALA A 116 -4.18 -5.94 10.14
CA ALA A 116 -5.41 -6.42 9.51
C ALA A 116 -6.60 -5.53 9.91
N THR A 117 -7.41 -5.14 8.94
CA THR A 117 -8.69 -4.48 9.19
C THR A 117 -9.85 -5.38 8.81
N GLU A 118 -10.72 -5.65 9.79
CA GLU A 118 -11.97 -6.40 9.60
C GLU A 118 -13.20 -5.49 9.68
N ILE A 119 -14.14 -5.67 8.74
CA ILE A 119 -15.44 -5.00 8.70
C ILE A 119 -16.57 -6.04 8.66
N PHE A 120 -17.67 -5.78 9.37
CA PHE A 120 -18.81 -6.69 9.39
C PHE A 120 -19.50 -6.80 8.04
N ALA A 121 -19.87 -8.04 7.68
CA ALA A 121 -20.68 -8.35 6.50
C ALA A 121 -22.03 -8.93 6.92
N GLU A 122 -22.98 -8.96 6.00
CA GLU A 122 -24.22 -9.71 6.18
C GLU A 122 -23.95 -11.22 6.36
N VAL A 123 -24.81 -11.88 7.14
CA VAL A 123 -24.72 -13.33 7.36
C VAL A 123 -25.33 -14.03 6.15
N ALA A 124 -24.54 -14.86 5.47
CA ALA A 124 -25.04 -15.65 4.36
C ALA A 124 -26.04 -16.71 4.84
N SER A 125 -27.13 -16.90 4.10
CA SER A 125 -28.09 -17.98 4.34
C SER A 125 -27.47 -19.36 4.09
N MET A 126 -26.52 -19.44 3.16
CA MET A 126 -25.77 -20.65 2.87
C MET A 126 -24.69 -20.88 3.94
N LYS A 127 -24.77 -22.00 4.65
CA LYS A 127 -23.86 -22.32 5.77
C LYS A 127 -22.38 -22.36 5.37
N SER A 128 -22.07 -22.86 4.17
CA SER A 128 -20.70 -22.92 3.65
C SER A 128 -20.11 -21.52 3.46
N VAL A 129 -20.84 -20.61 2.81
CA VAL A 129 -20.42 -19.21 2.64
C VAL A 129 -20.31 -18.50 3.98
N ASN A 130 -21.26 -18.75 4.90
CA ASN A 130 -21.18 -18.17 6.23
C ASN A 130 -19.93 -18.65 6.99
N ALA A 131 -19.59 -19.94 6.92
CA ALA A 131 -18.39 -20.48 7.55
C ALA A 131 -17.10 -19.83 7.01
N ILE A 132 -17.04 -19.56 5.70
CA ILE A 132 -15.90 -18.89 5.07
C ILE A 132 -15.79 -17.41 5.52
N LEU A 133 -16.90 -16.71 5.68
CA LEU A 133 -16.91 -15.30 6.14
C LEU A 133 -16.74 -15.16 7.66
N TYR A 134 -16.97 -16.22 8.44
CA TYR A 134 -17.02 -16.13 9.89
C TYR A 134 -15.64 -15.89 10.49
N SER A 135 -15.45 -14.71 11.08
CA SER A 135 -14.28 -14.39 11.89
C SER A 135 -14.48 -14.92 13.29
N ALA A 136 -13.62 -15.88 13.68
CA ALA A 136 -13.61 -16.40 15.05
C ALA A 136 -13.29 -15.29 16.08
N TYR A 137 -12.52 -14.28 15.68
CA TYR A 137 -12.14 -13.15 16.52
C TYR A 137 -13.31 -12.17 16.74
N LYS A 138 -14.12 -11.91 15.72
CA LYS A 138 -15.28 -11.00 15.79
C LYS A 138 -16.60 -11.68 16.13
N HIS A 139 -16.61 -13.02 16.17
CA HIS A 139 -17.81 -13.83 16.34
C HIS A 139 -18.93 -13.48 15.35
N HIS A 140 -18.56 -13.12 14.11
CA HIS A 140 -19.50 -12.69 13.07
C HIS A 140 -18.90 -12.86 11.67
N SER A 141 -19.75 -12.91 10.64
CA SER A 141 -19.35 -12.77 9.23
C SER A 141 -18.68 -11.41 8.99
N THR A 142 -17.48 -11.42 8.42
CA THR A 142 -16.67 -10.22 8.15
C THR A 142 -15.92 -10.33 6.83
N LEU A 143 -15.48 -9.19 6.31
CA LEU A 143 -14.45 -9.06 5.29
C LEU A 143 -13.20 -8.50 5.96
N LYS A 144 -12.03 -8.96 5.49
CA LYS A 144 -10.71 -8.67 6.05
C LYS A 144 -9.77 -8.16 4.97
N TRP A 145 -9.03 -7.10 5.28
CA TRP A 145 -7.95 -6.57 4.43
C TRP A 145 -6.65 -6.51 5.24
N LEU A 146 -5.53 -6.85 4.61
CA LEU A 146 -4.21 -6.51 5.11
C LEU A 146 -3.82 -5.13 4.59
N VAL A 147 -3.25 -4.32 5.48
CA VAL A 147 -2.85 -2.95 5.16
C VAL A 147 -1.52 -2.65 5.81
N GLY A 148 -0.57 -2.25 4.97
CA GLY A 148 0.73 -1.74 5.35
C GLY A 148 0.77 -0.21 5.25
N CYS A 149 1.45 0.44 6.19
CA CYS A 149 1.84 1.83 6.05
C CYS A 149 3.30 2.04 6.47
N ASP A 150 3.90 3.15 6.04
CA ASP A 150 5.22 3.53 6.51
C ASP A 150 5.18 4.06 7.98
N PRO A 151 6.33 4.38 8.60
CA PRO A 151 6.39 4.92 9.95
C PRO A 151 5.71 6.28 10.19
N ILE A 152 5.28 7.01 9.15
CA ILE A 152 4.48 8.25 9.27
C ILE A 152 3.00 8.03 8.91
N GLY A 153 2.61 6.80 8.57
CA GLY A 153 1.25 6.40 8.21
C GLY A 153 0.92 6.56 6.73
N THR A 154 1.90 6.68 5.83
CA THR A 154 1.67 6.71 4.39
C THR A 154 1.34 5.31 3.88
N VAL A 155 0.28 5.19 3.10
CA VAL A 155 -0.15 3.93 2.48
C VAL A 155 0.11 4.03 0.99
N TRP A 156 0.53 2.96 0.33
CA TRP A 156 0.65 2.91 -1.12
C TRP A 156 -0.25 1.79 -1.66
N ASP A 157 -0.49 1.75 -2.97
CA ASP A 157 -1.53 0.85 -3.50
C ASP A 157 -1.25 -0.62 -3.18
N ASP A 158 -0.03 -1.07 -3.45
CA ASP A 158 0.36 -2.46 -3.21
C ASP A 158 0.39 -2.81 -1.71
N SER A 159 0.46 -1.83 -0.80
CA SER A 159 0.37 -2.11 0.63
C SER A 159 -1.05 -2.37 1.12
N ILE A 160 -2.04 -2.40 0.22
CA ILE A 160 -3.42 -2.77 0.54
C ILE A 160 -3.74 -4.07 -0.20
N SER A 161 -4.01 -5.14 0.53
CA SER A 161 -4.49 -6.37 -0.09
C SER A 161 -5.91 -6.21 -0.63
N ASP A 162 -6.32 -7.11 -1.52
CA ASP A 162 -7.75 -7.30 -1.79
C ASP A 162 -8.47 -7.84 -0.55
N GLY A 163 -9.80 -7.76 -0.56
CA GLY A 163 -10.67 -8.24 0.52
C GLY A 163 -10.76 -9.75 0.59
N TYR A 164 -10.41 -10.31 1.74
CA TYR A 164 -10.53 -11.73 2.06
C TYR A 164 -11.70 -12.00 3.00
N PRO A 165 -12.22 -13.24 3.02
CA PRO A 165 -13.19 -13.64 4.04
C PRO A 165 -12.60 -13.62 5.46
N GLY A 166 -13.44 -13.31 6.45
CA GLY A 166 -13.03 -13.20 7.85
C GLY A 166 -12.41 -14.45 8.49
N ALA A 167 -12.65 -15.65 7.93
CA ALA A 167 -12.07 -16.89 8.46
C ALA A 167 -10.56 -17.02 8.14
N VAL A 168 -10.03 -16.26 7.18
CA VAL A 168 -8.62 -16.32 6.81
C VAL A 168 -7.77 -15.70 7.93
N SER A 169 -6.74 -16.43 8.38
CA SER A 169 -5.82 -15.94 9.40
C SER A 169 -4.83 -14.95 8.81
N ASP A 170 -4.33 -14.04 9.66
CA ASP A 170 -3.42 -12.99 9.21
C ASP A 170 -2.11 -13.55 8.60
N PRO A 171 -1.48 -14.62 9.15
CA PRO A 171 -0.33 -15.24 8.51
C PRO A 171 -0.64 -15.79 7.11
N ILE A 172 -1.76 -16.52 6.95
CA ILE A 172 -2.15 -17.10 5.66
C ILE A 172 -2.39 -15.99 4.64
N GLN A 173 -3.12 -14.94 5.03
CA GLN A 173 -3.36 -13.81 4.13
C GLN A 173 -2.05 -13.11 3.77
N THR A 174 -1.11 -13.00 4.69
CA THR A 174 0.22 -12.39 4.44
C THR A 174 0.98 -13.18 3.37
N THR A 175 1.00 -14.51 3.47
CA THR A 175 1.65 -15.38 2.49
C THR A 175 0.99 -15.29 1.12
N VAL A 176 -0.35 -15.39 1.05
CA VAL A 176 -1.08 -15.42 -0.24
C VAL A 176 -1.03 -14.08 -0.97
N THR A 177 -1.09 -12.97 -0.23
CA THR A 177 -1.06 -11.62 -0.81
C THR A 177 0.33 -11.19 -1.25
N LYS A 178 1.38 -11.89 -0.81
CA LYS A 178 2.79 -11.56 -1.10
C LYS A 178 3.16 -10.13 -0.69
N ILE A 179 2.44 -9.54 0.27
CA ILE A 179 2.63 -8.14 0.68
C ILE A 179 4.05 -7.86 1.18
N LEU A 180 4.72 -8.88 1.72
CA LEU A 180 6.10 -8.80 2.19
C LEU A 180 7.13 -8.65 1.07
N GLU A 181 6.82 -9.04 -0.17
CA GLU A 181 7.75 -8.94 -1.31
C GLU A 181 8.10 -7.48 -1.66
N GLN A 182 7.29 -6.53 -1.19
CA GLN A 182 7.51 -5.09 -1.35
C GLN A 182 8.59 -4.53 -0.42
N ILE A 183 8.97 -5.28 0.62
CA ILE A 183 9.93 -4.82 1.62
C ILE A 183 11.34 -5.15 1.12
N PRO A 184 12.24 -4.15 1.02
CA PRO A 184 13.60 -4.39 0.57
C PRO A 184 14.35 -5.35 1.51
N PHE A 185 15.26 -6.16 0.95
CA PHE A 185 16.14 -7.02 1.72
C PHE A 185 16.87 -6.24 2.82
N GLY A 186 16.95 -6.79 4.03
CA GLY A 186 17.57 -6.15 5.20
C GLY A 186 16.70 -5.10 5.89
N CYS A 187 15.56 -4.70 5.31
CA CYS A 187 14.55 -3.90 6.02
C CYS A 187 13.67 -4.78 6.92
N ALA A 188 12.75 -4.15 7.63
CA ALA A 188 11.89 -4.76 8.62
C ALA A 188 10.40 -4.45 8.38
N VAL A 189 9.57 -5.46 8.69
CA VAL A 189 8.12 -5.30 8.91
C VAL A 189 7.84 -5.28 10.40
N GLU A 190 6.98 -4.38 10.86
CA GLU A 190 6.44 -4.37 12.22
C GLU A 190 4.99 -4.83 12.21
N VAL A 191 4.66 -5.82 13.04
CA VAL A 191 3.34 -6.49 13.03
C VAL A 191 2.75 -6.67 14.41
N ASP A 192 1.44 -6.93 14.49
CA ASP A 192 0.82 -7.36 15.74
C ASP A 192 1.33 -8.76 16.16
N LYS A 193 1.21 -9.04 17.45
CA LYS A 193 1.52 -10.30 18.10
C LYS A 193 0.92 -11.54 17.41
N GLY A 194 -0.23 -11.40 16.75
CA GLY A 194 -0.93 -12.47 16.03
C GLY A 194 -0.31 -12.89 14.69
N PHE A 195 0.58 -12.07 14.13
CA PHE A 195 1.22 -12.32 12.83
C PHE A 195 2.47 -13.21 13.00
N LEU A 196 2.27 -14.52 13.02
CA LEU A 196 3.36 -15.51 13.05
C LEU A 196 3.94 -15.71 11.64
N ILE A 197 4.74 -14.74 11.18
CA ILE A 197 5.26 -14.64 9.80
C ILE A 197 6.80 -14.58 9.74
N GLU A 198 7.49 -14.94 10.84
CA GLU A 198 8.96 -14.84 10.93
C GLU A 198 9.68 -15.67 9.88
N ASN A 199 9.16 -16.86 9.56
CA ASN A 199 9.74 -17.72 8.53
C ASN A 199 9.58 -17.11 7.14
N ASP A 200 8.40 -16.56 6.82
CA ASP A 200 8.15 -15.87 5.54
C ASP A 200 9.07 -14.66 5.40
N CYS A 201 9.28 -13.92 6.50
CA CYS A 201 10.23 -12.81 6.55
C CYS A 201 11.67 -13.27 6.32
N ALA A 202 12.10 -14.35 6.99
CA ALA A 202 13.44 -14.90 6.86
C ALA A 202 13.75 -15.34 5.42
N LEU A 203 12.80 -15.98 4.73
CA LEU A 203 12.94 -16.39 3.32
C LEU A 203 13.16 -15.21 2.38
N LEU A 204 12.62 -14.03 2.71
CA LEU A 204 12.80 -12.80 1.95
C LEU A 204 14.01 -11.98 2.41
N GLY A 205 14.71 -12.41 3.46
CA GLY A 205 15.81 -11.68 4.08
C GLY A 205 15.38 -10.39 4.75
N ILE A 206 14.15 -10.32 5.25
CA ILE A 206 13.61 -9.18 5.99
C ILE A 206 13.43 -9.51 7.47
N HIS A 207 13.50 -8.50 8.33
CA HIS A 207 13.31 -8.67 9.77
C HIS A 207 11.83 -8.55 10.15
N CYS A 208 11.36 -9.46 11.00
CA CYS A 208 10.03 -9.36 11.61
C CYS A 208 10.15 -8.75 13.02
N ILE A 209 9.62 -7.54 13.20
CA ILE A 209 9.52 -6.87 14.49
C ILE A 209 8.12 -7.14 15.05
N ARG A 210 8.03 -8.04 16.02
CA ARG A 210 6.77 -8.45 16.64
C ARG A 210 6.90 -8.41 18.17
N PRO A 211 5.88 -7.96 18.91
CA PRO A 211 5.88 -8.07 20.36
C PRO A 211 5.99 -9.55 20.77
N MET A 212 6.85 -9.85 21.75
CA MET A 212 6.99 -11.22 22.20
C MET A 212 5.70 -11.72 22.87
N LYS A 213 5.40 -13.01 22.68
CA LYS A 213 4.34 -13.68 23.40
C LYS A 213 4.92 -14.25 24.69
N MET A 214 4.26 -13.96 25.82
CA MET A 214 4.47 -14.68 27.07
C MET A 214 4.43 -16.19 26.80
N LEU A 215 5.51 -16.90 27.09
CA LEU A 215 5.56 -18.34 26.94
C LEU A 215 4.63 -18.99 27.97
N GLN A 216 4.08 -20.15 27.63
CA GLN A 216 3.19 -20.88 28.53
C GLN A 216 3.94 -21.26 29.81
N GLY A 217 3.46 -20.80 30.96
CA GLY A 217 4.11 -20.98 32.26
C GLY A 217 5.01 -19.83 32.71
N GLN A 218 5.24 -18.79 31.89
CA GLN A 218 5.90 -17.57 32.35
C GLN A 218 4.92 -16.67 33.11
N THR A 219 5.35 -16.21 34.29
CA THR A 219 4.62 -15.22 35.11
C THR A 219 4.87 -13.79 34.64
N GLN A 220 6.06 -13.48 34.10
CA GLN A 220 6.43 -12.18 33.52
C GLN A 220 7.36 -12.33 32.30
N GLN A 221 7.34 -11.33 31.40
CA GLN A 221 8.29 -11.21 30.29
C GLN A 221 9.67 -10.79 30.81
N SER A 222 10.75 -11.09 30.06
CA SER A 222 12.08 -10.55 30.38
C SER A 222 12.06 -9.01 30.30
N LYS A 223 13.02 -8.33 30.92
CA LYS A 223 13.08 -6.86 30.86
C LYS A 223 13.28 -6.38 29.42
N GLU A 224 14.04 -7.13 28.65
CA GLU A 224 14.32 -6.91 27.23
C GLU A 224 13.06 -7.06 26.38
N ASP A 225 12.25 -8.09 26.66
CA ASP A 225 10.99 -8.38 25.97
C ASP A 225 9.91 -7.33 26.31
N VAL A 226 9.86 -6.89 27.57
CA VAL A 226 8.99 -5.79 28.00
C VAL A 226 9.38 -4.50 27.29
N ALA A 227 10.69 -4.20 27.23
CA ALA A 227 11.18 -3.01 26.54
C ALA A 227 10.86 -3.05 25.04
N LEU A 228 11.03 -4.20 24.37
CA LEU A 228 10.64 -4.39 22.97
C LEU A 228 9.14 -4.22 22.77
N THR A 229 8.32 -4.85 23.63
CA THR A 229 6.86 -4.73 23.59
C THR A 229 6.39 -3.27 23.75
N GLN A 230 7.03 -2.51 24.66
CA GLN A 230 6.75 -1.09 24.84
C GLN A 230 7.21 -0.24 23.64
N LYS A 231 8.35 -0.57 23.02
CA LYS A 231 8.82 0.11 21.81
C LYS A 231 7.82 -0.07 20.67
N VAL A 232 7.45 -1.33 20.39
CA VAL A 232 6.50 -1.71 19.34
C VAL A 232 5.13 -1.08 19.56
N GLY A 233 4.59 -1.13 20.78
CA GLY A 233 3.29 -0.51 21.06
C GLY A 233 3.22 0.98 20.69
N LYS A 234 4.33 1.73 20.84
CA LYS A 234 4.38 3.15 20.46
C LYS A 234 4.65 3.41 18.98
N THR A 235 5.22 2.45 18.25
CA THR A 235 5.49 2.54 16.81
C THR A 235 4.37 1.99 15.95
N ARG A 236 3.43 1.23 16.53
CA ARG A 236 2.16 0.83 15.89
C ARG A 236 1.08 1.91 15.83
N ILE A 237 1.25 3.01 16.57
CA ILE A 237 0.27 4.12 16.58
C ILE A 237 -0.11 4.60 15.16
N PRO A 238 0.82 4.80 14.20
CA PRO A 238 0.46 5.24 12.85
C PRO A 238 -0.48 4.27 12.12
N ILE A 239 -0.23 2.96 12.16
CA ILE A 239 -1.09 1.98 11.46
C ILE A 239 -2.47 1.88 12.13
N GLU A 240 -2.53 1.89 13.47
CA GLU A 240 -3.80 1.91 14.21
C GLU A 240 -4.63 3.16 13.91
N GLN A 241 -3.97 4.32 13.84
CA GLN A 241 -4.63 5.58 13.50
C GLN A 241 -5.09 5.60 12.03
N ILE A 242 -4.32 5.03 11.10
CA ILE A 242 -4.74 4.89 9.70
C ILE A 242 -5.98 4.02 9.57
N ASN A 243 -5.99 2.87 10.24
CA ASN A 243 -7.14 1.96 10.26
C ASN A 243 -8.38 2.64 10.85
N GLY A 244 -8.22 3.43 11.92
CA GLY A 244 -9.29 4.26 12.48
C GLY A 244 -9.76 5.36 11.54
N GLN A 245 -8.84 6.09 10.90
CA GLN A 245 -9.17 7.17 9.97
C GLN A 245 -9.88 6.67 8.72
N MET A 246 -9.49 5.51 8.19
CA MET A 246 -10.17 4.87 7.06
C MET A 246 -11.64 4.62 7.43
N LYS A 247 -11.89 3.90 8.53
CA LYS A 247 -13.24 3.58 9.02
C LYS A 247 -14.09 4.84 9.22
N ASN A 248 -13.53 5.85 9.86
CA ASN A 248 -14.23 7.11 10.13
C ASN A 248 -14.47 7.98 8.88
N SER A 249 -13.72 7.76 7.80
CA SER A 249 -13.81 8.59 6.59
C SER A 249 -14.84 8.10 5.56
N ALA A 250 -15.27 6.84 5.69
CA ALA A 250 -16.19 6.17 4.80
C ALA A 250 -17.30 5.48 5.59
N SER A 251 -18.36 6.23 5.91
CA SER A 251 -19.54 5.73 6.63
C SER A 251 -20.27 4.57 5.94
N PHE A 252 -19.93 4.25 4.70
CA PHE A 252 -20.26 2.97 4.06
C PHE A 252 -19.94 1.76 4.95
N PHE A 253 -18.82 1.81 5.70
CA PHE A 253 -18.39 0.73 6.59
C PHE A 253 -19.04 0.74 7.98
N ASP A 254 -19.89 1.73 8.30
CA ASP A 254 -20.60 1.79 9.58
C ASP A 254 -21.71 0.73 9.68
N LYS A 255 -22.18 0.24 8.52
CA LYS A 255 -23.17 -0.84 8.42
C LYS A 255 -22.52 -2.12 7.96
N ARG A 256 -23.25 -3.23 8.15
CA ARG A 256 -22.86 -4.53 7.60
C ARG A 256 -22.84 -4.43 6.08
N ILE A 257 -21.72 -4.84 5.49
CA ILE A 257 -21.53 -4.87 4.04
C ILE A 257 -22.46 -5.93 3.45
N SER A 258 -23.25 -5.52 2.47
CA SER A 258 -24.12 -6.44 1.74
C SER A 258 -23.30 -7.45 0.94
N LEU A 259 -23.74 -8.71 0.90
CA LEU A 259 -23.05 -9.77 0.13
C LEU A 259 -23.01 -9.47 -1.37
N GLN A 260 -23.95 -8.67 -1.89
CA GLN A 260 -23.93 -8.23 -3.29
C GLN A 260 -22.96 -7.07 -3.56
N GLN A 261 -22.35 -6.50 -2.51
CA GLN A 261 -21.49 -5.32 -2.59
C GLN A 261 -20.04 -5.60 -2.17
N ILE A 262 -19.63 -6.87 -2.07
CA ILE A 262 -18.26 -7.24 -1.64
C ILE A 262 -17.21 -6.62 -2.56
N GLY A 263 -17.37 -6.74 -3.89
CA GLY A 263 -16.44 -6.12 -4.85
C GLY A 263 -16.41 -4.59 -4.77
N LEU A 264 -17.54 -3.96 -4.49
CA LEU A 264 -17.58 -2.50 -4.27
C LEU A 264 -16.90 -2.10 -2.96
N ALA A 265 -17.09 -2.90 -1.90
CA ALA A 265 -16.47 -2.66 -0.61
C ALA A 265 -14.94 -2.70 -0.71
N ASP A 266 -14.41 -3.60 -1.53
CA ASP A 266 -12.98 -3.68 -1.81
C ASP A 266 -12.43 -2.40 -2.45
N LEU A 267 -13.08 -1.93 -3.52
CA LEU A 267 -12.72 -0.66 -4.18
C LEU A 267 -12.81 0.54 -3.23
N ILE A 268 -13.90 0.62 -2.45
CA ILE A 268 -14.08 1.71 -1.47
C ILE A 268 -13.01 1.62 -0.38
N CYS A 269 -12.63 0.42 0.08
CA CYS A 269 -11.60 0.21 1.10
C CYS A 269 -10.26 0.77 0.62
N ARG A 270 -9.81 0.33 -0.57
CA ARG A 270 -8.58 0.78 -1.22
C ARG A 270 -8.56 2.29 -1.40
N CYS A 271 -9.61 2.87 -1.99
CA CYS A 271 -9.76 4.33 -2.12
C CYS A 271 -9.68 5.05 -0.78
N SER A 272 -10.37 4.51 0.25
CA SER A 272 -10.45 5.15 1.56
C SER A 272 -9.08 5.19 2.25
N TYR A 273 -8.26 4.15 2.11
CA TYR A 273 -6.89 4.17 2.63
C TYR A 273 -5.98 5.15 1.87
N LEU A 274 -5.98 5.12 0.53
CA LEU A 274 -5.15 5.99 -0.29
C LEU A 274 -5.47 7.48 -0.09
N LEU A 275 -6.76 7.82 0.07
CA LEU A 275 -7.19 9.19 0.38
C LEU A 275 -6.65 9.70 1.73
N GLN A 276 -6.24 8.82 2.65
CA GLN A 276 -5.61 9.27 3.90
C GLN A 276 -4.27 9.95 3.65
N ASN A 277 -3.60 9.72 2.51
CA ASN A 277 -2.31 10.35 2.21
C ASN A 277 -2.38 11.87 2.04
N PHE A 278 -3.58 12.42 1.78
CA PHE A 278 -3.80 13.86 1.76
C PHE A 278 -3.94 14.48 3.16
N LYS A 279 -3.86 13.67 4.23
CA LYS A 279 -3.84 14.15 5.62
C LYS A 279 -2.41 14.28 6.14
N LEU A 280 -2.26 14.92 7.29
CA LEU A 280 -0.98 15.05 8.00
C LEU A 280 -0.46 13.69 8.48
N GLY A 281 0.86 13.52 8.51
CA GLY A 281 1.52 12.32 9.03
C GLY A 281 1.51 12.24 10.56
N PHE A 282 1.64 11.02 11.10
CA PHE A 282 1.65 10.73 12.53
C PHE A 282 3.03 10.92 13.15
N ILE A 283 3.46 12.18 13.27
CA ILE A 283 4.81 12.54 13.67
C ILE A 283 4.81 12.94 15.16
N GLN A 284 5.44 12.11 16.00
CA GLN A 284 5.58 12.36 17.45
C GLN A 284 6.64 13.44 17.68
N GLN A 285 6.22 14.66 18.04
CA GLN A 285 6.96 15.76 18.70
C GLN A 285 6.28 17.14 18.56
N HIS A 286 5.07 17.21 18.00
CA HIS A 286 4.37 18.49 17.78
C HIS A 286 3.35 18.83 18.86
N SER A 287 3.68 19.84 19.67
CA SER A 287 2.76 20.58 20.52
C SER A 287 2.34 21.89 19.82
N GLY A 288 1.64 21.81 18.67
CA GLY A 288 1.12 23.02 18.02
C GLY A 288 0.56 22.84 16.61
N LYS A 289 -0.43 23.67 16.25
CA LYS A 289 -0.99 23.76 14.89
C LYS A 289 -0.11 24.69 14.02
N LYS A 290 1.02 24.20 13.51
CA LYS A 290 1.81 24.94 12.50
C LYS A 290 1.00 24.98 11.19
N LYS A 291 0.68 26.17 10.68
CA LYS A 291 -0.05 26.35 9.41
C LYS A 291 0.87 25.95 8.24
N GLY A 292 0.34 25.24 7.24
CA GLY A 292 1.12 24.86 6.05
C GLY A 292 1.97 23.59 6.18
N ARG A 293 1.76 22.75 7.21
CA ARG A 293 2.43 21.44 7.29
C ARG A 293 2.08 20.57 6.08
N PRO A 294 3.06 19.89 5.47
CA PRO A 294 2.80 19.01 4.34
C PRO A 294 1.98 17.78 4.76
N CYS A 295 1.14 17.31 3.85
CA CYS A 295 0.48 16.02 4.01
C CYS A 295 1.48 14.86 3.79
N LYS A 296 1.08 13.64 4.17
CA LYS A 296 1.89 12.44 3.99
C LYS A 296 2.35 12.26 2.54
N ALA A 297 1.46 12.51 1.58
CA ALA A 297 1.79 12.42 0.16
C ALA A 297 2.94 13.36 -0.23
N HIS A 298 2.84 14.62 0.19
CA HIS A 298 3.88 15.62 -0.09
C HIS A 298 5.21 15.21 0.53
N ILE A 299 5.20 14.71 1.77
CA ILE A 299 6.42 14.23 2.44
C ILE A 299 7.05 13.04 1.69
N ARG A 300 6.25 12.03 1.32
CA ARG A 300 6.79 10.77 0.82
C ARG A 300 7.21 10.82 -0.66
N TRP A 301 6.48 11.54 -1.51
CA TRP A 301 6.70 11.54 -2.96
C TRP A 301 7.05 12.89 -3.57
N TYR A 302 6.91 14.00 -2.84
CA TYR A 302 7.12 15.36 -3.38
C TYR A 302 8.03 16.24 -2.50
N ASP A 303 8.95 15.62 -1.76
CA ASP A 303 10.03 16.30 -1.03
C ASP A 303 9.59 17.26 0.09
N GLY A 304 8.39 17.03 0.65
CA GLY A 304 7.91 17.79 1.80
C GLY A 304 8.70 17.47 3.08
N GLU A 305 9.03 18.50 3.85
CA GLU A 305 9.78 18.37 5.11
C GLU A 305 8.92 18.66 6.34
N ASP A 306 9.29 18.07 7.48
CA ASP A 306 8.64 18.32 8.77
C ASP A 306 9.66 18.20 9.92
N ASP A 307 9.59 19.08 10.92
CA ASP A 307 10.59 19.17 12.00
C ASP A 307 10.73 17.87 12.81
N GLY A 308 9.72 17.00 12.85
CA GLY A 308 9.79 15.70 13.53
C GLY A 308 10.38 14.57 12.69
N LEU A 309 10.77 14.85 11.45
CA LEU A 309 11.44 13.96 10.52
C LEU A 309 12.91 14.33 10.36
N ILE A 310 13.70 13.38 9.91
CA ILE A 310 15.12 13.54 9.61
C ILE A 310 15.44 12.82 8.30
N ASP A 311 16.30 13.45 7.49
CA ASP A 311 16.95 12.76 6.38
C ASP A 311 18.07 11.88 6.93
N ILE A 312 17.86 10.57 6.86
CA ILE A 312 18.79 9.59 7.40
C ILE A 312 19.77 9.07 6.35
N ARG A 313 19.60 9.42 5.07
CA ARG A 313 20.47 8.99 3.97
C ARG A 313 21.96 9.24 4.23
N PRO A 314 22.42 10.39 4.76
CA PRO A 314 23.85 10.58 5.02
C PRO A 314 24.43 9.71 6.15
N PHE A 315 23.60 9.00 6.92
CA PHE A 315 24.00 8.16 8.06
C PHE A 315 23.87 6.67 7.69
N VAL A 316 24.74 6.17 6.81
CA VAL A 316 24.70 4.79 6.27
C VAL A 316 24.68 3.72 7.36
N GLU A 317 25.32 3.97 8.50
CA GLU A 317 25.32 3.08 9.67
C GLU A 317 23.93 2.89 10.29
N MET A 318 22.98 3.79 10.04
CA MET A 318 21.62 3.72 10.58
C MET A 318 20.66 2.97 9.67
N TRP A 319 20.98 2.77 8.39
CA TRP A 319 20.05 2.17 7.44
C TRP A 319 20.62 1.07 6.56
N GLY A 320 21.94 1.03 6.37
CA GLY A 320 22.62 0.11 5.48
C GLY A 320 22.91 -1.25 6.13
N THR A 321 22.82 -2.30 5.34
CA THR A 321 23.37 -3.61 5.68
C THR A 321 24.90 -3.57 5.67
N THR A 322 25.55 -4.61 6.22
CA THR A 322 27.02 -4.72 6.21
C THR A 322 27.62 -4.56 4.80
N SER A 323 26.98 -5.15 3.80
CA SER A 323 27.42 -5.06 2.40
C SER A 323 27.25 -3.66 1.82
N GLU A 324 26.16 -2.98 2.17
CA GLU A 324 25.88 -1.61 1.73
C GLU A 324 26.83 -0.61 2.39
N ILE A 325 27.13 -0.77 3.68
CA ILE A 325 28.13 0.05 4.39
C ILE A 325 29.51 -0.12 3.74
N ARG A 326 29.90 -1.37 3.42
CA ARG A 326 31.17 -1.63 2.73
C ARG A 326 31.21 -0.91 1.38
N ARG A 327 30.17 -1.07 0.56
CA ARG A 327 30.08 -0.43 -0.75
C ARG A 327 30.07 1.09 -0.67
N TRP A 328 29.41 1.64 0.34
CA TRP A 328 29.42 3.08 0.60
C TRP A 328 30.85 3.59 0.85
N ASN A 329 31.64 2.87 1.65
CA ASN A 329 33.05 3.21 1.89
C ASN A 329 33.90 3.06 0.62
N GLU A 330 33.69 2.00 -0.16
CA GLU A 330 34.38 1.81 -1.45
C GLU A 330 34.14 2.98 -2.39
N ILE A 331 32.87 3.40 -2.59
CA ILE A 331 32.53 4.52 -3.47
C ILE A 331 33.18 5.82 -2.97
N ARG A 332 33.22 6.01 -1.66
CA ARG A 332 33.84 7.19 -1.05
C ARG A 332 35.35 7.27 -1.27
N GLU A 333 36.02 6.13 -1.35
CA GLU A 333 37.47 6.03 -1.58
C GLU A 333 37.85 6.05 -3.06
N MET A 334 36.88 5.99 -3.98
CA MET A 334 37.15 6.01 -5.43
C MET A 334 37.68 7.38 -5.90
N PRO A 335 38.70 7.40 -6.78
CA PRO A 335 39.19 8.63 -7.39
C PRO A 335 38.07 9.38 -8.12
N GLY A 336 37.96 10.69 -7.88
CA GLY A 336 36.93 11.55 -8.49
C GLY A 336 35.64 11.73 -7.67
N ASN A 337 35.51 11.05 -6.52
CA ASN A 337 34.35 11.19 -5.62
C ASN A 337 34.62 12.06 -4.37
N GLU A 338 35.75 12.77 -4.34
CA GLU A 338 36.23 13.54 -3.18
C GLU A 338 35.27 14.66 -2.77
N ASP A 339 34.61 15.28 -3.75
CA ASP A 339 33.66 16.39 -3.55
C ASP A 339 32.20 15.93 -3.34
N LEU A 340 31.92 14.63 -3.44
CA LEU A 340 30.56 14.12 -3.29
C LEU A 340 30.12 14.18 -1.83
N THR A 341 28.89 14.67 -1.60
CA THR A 341 28.31 14.67 -0.27
C THR A 341 27.97 13.24 0.19
N ARG A 342 27.83 13.04 1.49
CA ARG A 342 27.46 11.73 2.05
C ARG A 342 26.11 11.25 1.50
N GLU A 343 25.18 12.19 1.28
CA GLU A 343 23.88 11.94 0.67
C GLU A 343 24.03 11.46 -0.78
N GLN A 344 24.88 12.10 -1.59
CA GLN A 344 25.12 11.71 -2.98
C GLN A 344 25.70 10.29 -3.06
N ILE A 345 26.66 9.96 -2.21
CA ILE A 345 27.24 8.61 -2.13
C ILE A 345 26.16 7.60 -1.71
N SER A 346 25.32 7.95 -0.73
CA SER A 346 24.20 7.10 -0.30
C SER A 346 23.18 6.87 -1.42
N GLU A 347 22.87 7.86 -2.24
CA GLU A 347 22.00 7.68 -3.41
C GLU A 347 22.62 6.74 -4.44
N MET A 348 23.93 6.81 -4.67
CA MET A 348 24.62 5.86 -5.55
C MET A 348 24.48 4.42 -5.04
N VAL A 349 24.64 4.21 -3.73
CA VAL A 349 24.42 2.90 -3.10
C VAL A 349 22.96 2.48 -3.25
N LEU A 350 22.00 3.34 -2.93
CA LEU A 350 20.57 3.03 -2.97
C LEU A 350 20.04 2.78 -4.40
N ALA A 351 20.71 3.30 -5.43
CA ALA A 351 20.37 3.08 -6.83
C ALA A 351 20.84 1.70 -7.35
N GLU A 352 21.78 1.02 -6.69
CA GLU A 352 22.16 -0.34 -7.03
C GLU A 352 21.03 -1.33 -6.66
N ASP A 353 20.83 -2.38 -7.47
CA ASP A 353 19.84 -3.45 -7.20
C ASP A 353 20.35 -4.42 -6.11
N TRP A 354 20.50 -3.88 -4.91
CA TRP A 354 20.84 -4.64 -3.70
C TRP A 354 19.87 -5.75 -3.38
N PRO A 355 18.54 -5.54 -3.45
CA PRO A 355 17.60 -6.59 -3.10
C PRO A 355 17.79 -7.83 -3.97
N THR A 356 17.97 -7.69 -5.28
CA THR A 356 18.20 -8.84 -6.15
C THR A 356 19.58 -9.46 -5.89
N ARG A 357 20.62 -8.63 -5.75
CA ARG A 357 21.99 -9.12 -5.52
C ARG A 357 22.08 -9.92 -4.22
N LEU A 358 21.61 -9.35 -3.12
CA LEU A 358 21.67 -9.98 -1.80
C LEU A 358 20.72 -11.16 -1.68
N ARG A 359 19.54 -11.12 -2.33
CA ARG A 359 18.62 -12.26 -2.36
C ARG A 359 19.20 -13.44 -3.11
N LYS A 360 19.88 -13.22 -4.24
CA LYS A 360 20.59 -14.29 -4.97
C LYS A 360 21.69 -14.91 -4.11
N GLU A 361 22.56 -14.08 -3.54
CA GLU A 361 23.60 -14.55 -2.62
C GLU A 361 23.02 -15.33 -1.42
N HIS A 362 21.84 -14.91 -0.91
CA HIS A 362 21.17 -15.59 0.18
C HIS A 362 20.62 -16.96 -0.22
N ILE A 363 19.94 -17.04 -1.37
CA ILE A 363 19.38 -18.29 -1.91
C ILE A 363 20.51 -19.29 -2.19
N GLU A 364 21.61 -18.84 -2.79
CA GLU A 364 22.80 -19.67 -3.06
C GLU A 364 23.45 -20.23 -1.78
N ARG A 365 23.32 -19.54 -0.63
CA ARG A 365 23.80 -20.06 0.66
C ARG A 365 22.86 -21.08 1.31
N LEU A 366 21.59 -21.10 0.91
CA LEU A 366 20.58 -22.01 1.43
C LEU A 366 20.47 -23.32 0.61
N SER A 367 20.86 -23.28 -0.66
CA SER A 367 21.01 -24.45 -1.55
C SER A 367 22.31 -25.19 -1.28
#